data_AF-A0A9W8XKN4-F1
#
_entry.id   AF-A0A9W8XKN4-F1
#
_cell.length_a   1.000
_cell.length_b   1.000
_cell.length_c   1.000
_cell.angle_alpha   90.00
_cell.angle_beta   90.00
_cell.angle_gamma   90.00
#
_symmetry.space_group_name_H-M   'P 1'
#
loop_
_entity.id
_entity.type
_entity.pdbx_description
1 polymer ?
#
loop_
_entity_poly.entity_id
_entity_poly.type
_entity_poly.pdbx_seq_one_letter_code
_entity_poly.pdbx_strand_id
1 'polypeptide(L)'
;MAGASEFYVPISAITPSANLTKNGSVSGTGDKVHFGTLSVTNKTTDTKKSTDRVLIFNTKELKDLVKVEFPVLDQWFEEDVPIYQHPKDPYKRVDILNSTRNVKVELDGVKLAESSNPLFLLETTLRTRYYLPPTSVNWEVLSKSDTITYCPYKGRANYYNVTVKGKEYKDLVWYYQYPTAESAAIVGHMCFYNEKVDIWIDGVQEER
;
A
#
# COMPACT_ATOMS: atom_id res chain seq x y z
N MET A 1 8.49 13.81 -11.59
CA MET A 1 7.74 13.17 -10.49
C MET A 1 6.29 13.59 -10.63
N ALA A 2 5.41 12.69 -11.06
CA ALA A 2 3.98 12.96 -10.91
C ALA A 2 3.70 13.00 -9.39
N GLY A 3 3.04 14.06 -8.91
CA GLY A 3 2.61 14.12 -7.52
C GLY A 3 1.71 12.93 -7.22
N ALA A 4 1.75 12.41 -5.99
CA ALA A 4 0.76 11.43 -5.56
C ALA A 4 -0.64 12.02 -5.75
N SER A 5 -1.62 11.19 -6.12
CA SER A 5 -3.01 11.63 -6.20
C SER A 5 -3.47 12.14 -4.84
N GLU A 6 -4.28 13.19 -4.82
CA GLU A 6 -4.75 13.83 -3.60
C GLU A 6 -6.27 14.04 -3.66
N PHE A 7 -6.93 13.96 -2.50
CA PHE A 7 -8.34 14.31 -2.40
C PHE A 7 -8.52 15.74 -1.91
N TYR A 8 -9.50 16.39 -2.52
CA TYR A 8 -10.04 17.66 -2.10
C TYR A 8 -11.51 17.46 -1.76
N VAL A 9 -11.85 17.63 -0.48
CA VAL A 9 -13.16 17.33 0.06
C VAL A 9 -13.94 18.63 0.21
N PRO A 10 -15.19 18.72 -0.27
CA PRO A 10 -16.02 19.89 -0.01
C PRO A 10 -16.23 20.11 1.48
N ILE A 11 -16.11 21.35 1.96
CA ILE A 11 -16.39 21.69 3.37
C ILE A 11 -17.81 21.23 3.77
N SER A 12 -18.76 21.31 2.84
CA SER A 12 -20.15 20.87 3.05
C SER A 12 -20.31 19.36 3.30
N ALA A 13 -19.30 18.54 2.98
CA ALA A 13 -19.31 17.10 3.25
C ALA A 13 -18.89 16.76 4.69
N ILE A 14 -18.35 17.73 5.45
CA ILE A 14 -17.97 17.53 6.84
C ILE A 14 -19.25 17.38 7.68
N THR A 15 -19.38 16.23 8.33
CA THR A 15 -20.58 15.92 9.10
C THR A 15 -20.65 16.73 10.40
N PRO A 16 -21.84 16.95 10.98
CA PRO A 16 -22.00 17.73 12.22
C PRO A 16 -21.29 17.14 13.46
N SER A 17 -20.84 15.89 13.40
CA SER A 17 -20.02 15.27 14.45
C SER A 17 -18.54 15.68 14.41
N ALA A 18 -18.13 16.37 13.36
CA ALA A 18 -16.79 16.91 13.19
C ALA A 18 -16.83 18.46 13.24
N ASN A 19 -15.74 19.06 13.70
CA ASN A 19 -15.57 20.50 13.70
C ASN A 19 -14.29 20.86 12.93
N LEU A 20 -14.45 21.68 11.89
CA LEU A 20 -13.38 22.28 11.11
C LEU A 20 -13.24 23.75 11.49
N THR A 21 -12.06 24.13 11.95
CA THR A 21 -11.71 25.53 12.26
C THR A 21 -10.72 26.05 11.23
N LYS A 22 -10.91 27.30 10.76
CA LYS A 22 -9.94 28.02 9.94
C LYS A 22 -8.93 28.74 10.84
N ASN A 23 -7.64 28.57 10.54
CA ASN A 23 -6.53 29.17 11.26
C ASN A 23 -5.85 30.23 10.36
N GLY A 24 -4.59 30.54 10.59
CA GLY A 24 -3.84 31.56 9.84
C GLY A 24 -3.71 31.25 8.35
N SER A 25 -3.53 32.30 7.54
CA SER A 25 -3.23 32.17 6.11
C SER A 25 -1.87 31.51 5.88
N VAL A 26 -1.80 30.69 4.83
CA VAL A 26 -0.52 30.20 4.30
C VAL A 26 0.21 31.35 3.61
N SER A 27 1.48 31.55 3.96
CA SER A 27 2.32 32.60 3.37
C SER A 27 2.42 32.46 1.85
N GLY A 28 2.44 33.59 1.15
CA GLY A 28 2.52 33.64 -0.32
C GLY A 28 1.22 33.33 -1.07
N THR A 29 0.11 33.02 -0.38
CA THR A 29 -1.16 32.68 -1.04
C THR A 29 -2.15 33.84 -1.14
N GLY A 30 -1.81 35.00 -0.56
CA GLY A 30 -2.68 36.18 -0.56
C GLY A 30 -4.02 35.95 0.12
N ASP A 31 -4.03 35.28 1.27
CA ASP A 31 -5.22 34.94 2.06
C ASP A 31 -6.22 34.02 1.34
N LYS A 32 -5.77 33.29 0.31
CA LYS A 32 -6.62 32.34 -0.43
C LYS A 32 -6.48 30.91 0.06
N VAL A 33 -5.46 30.59 0.85
CA VAL A 33 -5.27 29.26 1.47
C VAL A 33 -4.97 29.46 2.94
N HIS A 34 -5.64 28.69 3.79
CA HIS A 34 -5.48 28.77 5.23
C HIS A 34 -5.09 27.41 5.80
N PHE A 35 -4.33 27.42 6.88
CA PHE A 35 -4.26 26.24 7.74
C PHE A 35 -5.61 26.01 8.41
N GLY A 36 -5.91 24.76 8.73
CA GLY A 36 -7.11 24.41 9.47
C GLY A 36 -6.83 23.41 10.58
N THR A 37 -7.81 23.26 11.47
CA THR A 37 -7.84 22.17 12.44
C THR A 37 -9.13 21.39 12.26
N LEU A 38 -9.02 20.09 12.02
CA LEU A 38 -10.15 19.17 11.98
C LEU A 38 -10.19 18.38 13.29
N SER A 39 -11.35 18.28 13.91
CA SER A 39 -11.55 17.52 15.14
C SER A 39 -12.85 16.74 15.12
N VAL A 40 -12.85 15.57 15.74
CA VAL A 40 -14.02 14.69 15.89
C VAL A 40 -14.10 14.24 17.34
N THR A 41 -15.30 14.28 17.90
CA THR A 41 -15.57 13.73 19.23
C THR A 41 -16.38 12.45 19.09
N ASN A 42 -15.83 11.34 19.56
CA ASN A 42 -16.59 10.11 19.73
C ASN A 42 -17.50 10.27 20.94
N LYS A 43 -18.80 10.43 20.68
CA LYS A 43 -19.81 10.64 21.74
C LYS A 43 -20.01 9.42 22.64
N THR A 44 -19.63 8.23 22.19
CA THR A 44 -19.78 6.97 22.97
C THR A 44 -18.67 6.81 23.98
N THR A 45 -17.43 7.17 23.62
CA THR A 45 -16.26 7.02 24.49
C THR A 45 -15.80 8.34 25.11
N ASP A 46 -16.45 9.46 24.77
CA ASP A 46 -16.05 10.83 25.10
C ASP A 46 -14.60 11.15 24.74
N THR A 47 -14.08 10.50 23.70
CA THR A 47 -12.70 10.73 23.22
C THR A 47 -12.71 11.72 22.07
N LYS A 48 -11.82 12.71 22.15
CA LYS A 48 -11.60 13.69 21.10
C LYS A 48 -10.33 13.37 20.32
N LYS A 49 -10.42 13.34 19.00
CA LYS A 49 -9.28 13.31 18.08
C LYS A 49 -9.22 14.61 17.29
N SER A 50 -8.02 15.06 16.95
CA SER A 50 -7.81 16.26 16.15
C SER A 50 -6.51 16.23 15.36
N THR A 51 -6.46 16.96 14.25
CA THR A 51 -5.27 17.17 13.43
C THR A 51 -5.24 18.59 12.88
N ASP A 52 -4.04 19.14 12.73
CA ASP A 52 -3.73 20.44 12.11
C ASP A 52 -3.16 20.29 10.69
N ARG A 53 -3.07 19.05 10.18
CA ARG A 53 -2.59 18.73 8.83
C ARG A 53 -3.70 18.92 7.80
N VAL A 54 -4.26 20.13 7.79
CA VAL A 54 -5.41 20.54 6.98
C VAL A 54 -5.14 21.86 6.28
N LEU A 55 -5.49 21.93 5.00
CA LEU A 55 -5.52 23.16 4.21
C LEU A 55 -6.96 23.45 3.77
N ILE A 56 -7.38 24.71 3.92
CA ILE A 56 -8.70 25.20 3.52
C ILE A 56 -8.50 26.18 2.36
N PHE A 57 -9.18 25.93 1.25
CA PHE A 57 -9.00 26.67 0.00
C PHE A 57 -10.15 27.64 -0.26
N ASN A 58 -9.78 28.85 -0.64
CA ASN A 58 -10.66 29.89 -1.15
C ASN A 58 -10.05 30.50 -2.43
N THR A 59 -9.42 29.64 -3.25
CA THR A 59 -9.02 29.94 -4.62
C THR A 59 -10.18 29.67 -5.57
N LYS A 60 -10.10 30.12 -6.82
CA LYS A 60 -11.22 29.99 -7.77
C LYS A 60 -11.60 28.53 -8.01
N GLU A 61 -10.63 27.69 -8.37
CA GLU A 61 -10.87 26.29 -8.76
C GLU A 61 -11.08 25.36 -7.56
N LEU A 62 -10.52 25.71 -6.39
CA LEU A 62 -10.62 24.89 -5.17
C LEU A 62 -11.48 25.55 -4.10
N LYS A 63 -12.38 26.46 -4.49
CA LYS A 63 -13.21 27.20 -3.54
C LYS A 63 -14.02 26.24 -2.68
N ASP A 64 -14.04 26.48 -1.37
CA ASP A 64 -14.82 25.71 -0.39
C ASP A 64 -14.41 24.22 -0.31
N LEU A 65 -13.19 23.90 -0.75
CA LEU A 65 -12.59 22.58 -0.58
C LEU A 65 -11.56 22.59 0.56
N VAL A 66 -11.37 21.43 1.16
CA VAL A 66 -10.29 21.15 2.10
C VAL A 66 -9.43 20.01 1.62
N LYS A 67 -8.14 20.09 1.94
CA LYS A 67 -7.23 18.97 1.84
C LYS A 67 -6.85 18.56 3.26
N VAL A 68 -7.01 17.28 3.56
CA VAL A 68 -6.50 16.66 4.78
C VAL A 68 -5.38 15.72 4.36
N GLU A 69 -4.25 15.76 5.06
CA GLU A 69 -3.18 14.81 4.75
C GLU A 69 -3.65 13.38 4.97
N PHE A 70 -3.37 12.51 4.00
CA PHE A 70 -3.87 11.14 4.03
C PHE A 70 -3.54 10.37 5.33
N PRO A 71 -2.29 10.37 5.86
CA PRO A 71 -1.93 9.53 7.00
C PRO A 71 -2.49 10.00 8.35
N VAL A 72 -3.11 11.18 8.43
CA VAL A 72 -3.66 11.67 9.71
C VAL A 72 -5.10 11.23 9.99
N LEU A 73 -5.75 10.57 9.03
CA LEU A 73 -7.05 9.95 9.26
C LEU A 73 -6.89 8.48 9.62
N ASP A 74 -7.79 7.99 10.47
CA ASP A 74 -7.81 6.59 10.89
C ASP A 74 -8.09 5.65 9.70
N GLN A 75 -8.94 6.06 8.76
CA GLN A 75 -9.30 5.31 7.55
C GLN A 75 -9.88 6.24 6.47
N TRP A 76 -9.56 5.96 5.21
CA TRP A 76 -10.18 6.59 4.04
C TRP A 76 -11.04 5.58 3.28
N PHE A 77 -12.10 6.07 2.64
CA PHE A 77 -12.96 5.26 1.79
C PHE A 77 -13.18 5.96 0.44
N GLU A 78 -13.14 5.18 -0.63
CA GLU A 78 -13.73 5.54 -1.92
C GLU A 78 -15.09 4.84 -1.98
N GLU A 79 -16.18 5.62 -1.95
CA GLU A 79 -17.52 5.10 -1.62
C GLU A 79 -17.46 4.31 -0.28
N ASP A 80 -17.79 3.02 -0.29
CA ASP A 80 -17.72 2.13 0.86
C ASP A 80 -16.45 1.25 0.87
N VAL A 81 -15.50 1.49 -0.05
CA VAL A 81 -14.30 0.67 -0.19
C VAL A 81 -13.13 1.32 0.56
N PRO A 82 -12.52 0.65 1.56
CA PRO A 82 -11.37 1.19 2.26
C PRO A 82 -10.17 1.28 1.32
N ILE A 83 -9.48 2.41 1.38
CA ILE A 83 -8.21 2.64 0.68
C ILE A 83 -7.11 2.99 1.68
N TYR A 84 -5.87 2.71 1.29
CA TYR A 84 -4.74 2.73 2.21
C TYR A 84 -3.59 3.56 1.66
N GLN A 85 -2.81 4.15 2.57
CA GLN A 85 -1.57 4.90 2.29
C GLN A 85 -1.75 6.21 1.51
N HIS A 86 -2.37 6.18 0.33
CA HIS A 86 -2.72 7.35 -0.48
C HIS A 86 -3.83 7.02 -1.49
N PRO A 87 -4.49 8.02 -2.10
CA PRO A 87 -5.44 7.82 -3.20
C PRO A 87 -4.80 7.07 -4.37
N LYS A 88 -5.56 6.21 -5.05
CA LYS A 88 -5.06 5.50 -6.24
C LYS A 88 -4.84 6.48 -7.38
N ASP A 89 -3.74 6.31 -8.11
CA ASP A 89 -3.49 7.04 -9.34
C ASP A 89 -4.28 6.40 -10.49
N PRO A 90 -5.17 7.12 -11.19
CA PRO A 90 -5.99 6.58 -12.27
C PRO A 90 -5.18 6.09 -13.49
N TYR A 91 -3.90 6.47 -13.59
CA TYR A 91 -2.99 6.02 -14.64
C TYR A 91 -2.08 4.87 -14.19
N LYS A 92 -2.15 4.49 -12.91
CA LYS A 92 -1.46 3.31 -12.40
C LYS A 92 -2.23 2.06 -12.84
N ARG A 93 -1.49 1.10 -13.38
CA ARG A 93 -2.00 -0.19 -13.80
C ARG A 93 -1.31 -1.30 -13.02
N VAL A 94 -2.08 -2.30 -12.63
CA VAL A 94 -1.62 -3.57 -12.07
C VAL A 94 -2.20 -4.68 -12.95
N ASP A 95 -1.33 -5.40 -13.65
CA ASP A 95 -1.70 -6.59 -14.42
C ASP A 95 -1.16 -7.83 -13.72
N ILE A 96 -1.98 -8.88 -13.63
CA ILE A 96 -1.59 -10.16 -13.04
C ILE A 96 -1.83 -11.24 -14.09
N LEU A 97 -0.75 -11.83 -14.58
CA LEU A 97 -0.77 -12.79 -15.67
C LEU A 97 -0.34 -14.17 -15.17
N ASN A 98 -1.14 -15.20 -15.49
CA ASN A 98 -0.69 -16.57 -15.34
C ASN A 98 0.46 -16.86 -16.31
N SER A 99 1.45 -17.63 -15.86
CA SER A 99 2.59 -18.03 -16.66
C SER A 99 2.87 -19.52 -16.44
N THR A 100 3.39 -20.18 -17.48
CA THR A 100 3.91 -21.56 -17.41
C THR A 100 5.44 -21.60 -17.32
N ARG A 101 6.09 -20.43 -17.24
CA ARG A 101 7.55 -20.32 -17.10
C ARG A 101 7.95 -20.86 -15.73
N ASN A 102 9.09 -21.55 -15.67
CA ASN A 102 9.63 -22.03 -14.40
C ASN A 102 10.26 -20.84 -13.66
N VAL A 103 9.82 -20.59 -12.43
CA VAL A 103 10.40 -19.60 -11.52
C VAL A 103 11.00 -20.34 -10.33
N LYS A 104 12.30 -20.17 -10.12
CA LYS A 104 13.03 -20.70 -8.97
C LYS A 104 13.56 -19.55 -8.12
N VAL A 105 13.44 -19.68 -6.81
CA VAL A 105 13.93 -18.70 -5.82
C VAL A 105 14.91 -19.38 -4.86
N GLU A 106 16.10 -18.82 -4.71
CA GLU A 106 17.11 -19.31 -3.77
C GLU A 106 17.70 -18.18 -2.92
N LEU A 107 18.20 -18.55 -1.75
CA LEU A 107 18.96 -17.68 -0.87
C LEU A 107 20.13 -18.45 -0.29
N ASP A 108 21.34 -17.93 -0.47
CA ASP A 108 22.59 -18.57 -0.03
C ASP A 108 22.72 -20.03 -0.51
N GLY A 109 22.20 -20.35 -1.71
CA GLY A 109 22.18 -21.71 -2.29
C GLY A 109 21.12 -22.65 -1.69
N VAL A 110 20.22 -22.16 -0.84
CA VAL A 110 19.06 -22.91 -0.34
C VAL A 110 17.83 -22.53 -1.17
N LYS A 111 17.14 -23.53 -1.72
CA LYS A 111 15.91 -23.32 -2.49
C LYS A 111 14.75 -22.96 -1.57
N LEU A 112 14.22 -21.75 -1.75
CA LEU A 112 13.08 -21.22 -0.99
C LEU A 112 11.76 -21.57 -1.67
N ALA A 113 11.71 -21.54 -3.01
CA ALA A 113 10.51 -21.86 -3.76
C ALA A 113 10.85 -22.24 -5.22
N GLU A 114 9.99 -23.04 -5.84
CA GLU A 114 10.05 -23.33 -7.28
C GLU A 114 8.67 -23.66 -7.84
N SER A 115 8.28 -23.03 -8.94
CA SER A 115 6.95 -23.18 -9.54
C SER A 115 7.00 -23.15 -11.06
N SER A 116 6.16 -23.96 -11.71
CA SER A 116 5.88 -23.91 -13.16
C SER A 116 4.51 -23.30 -13.48
N ASN A 117 3.83 -22.74 -12.48
CA ASN A 117 2.55 -22.05 -12.59
C ASN A 117 2.49 -20.75 -11.76
N PRO A 118 3.50 -19.86 -11.85
CA PRO A 118 3.51 -18.59 -11.13
C PRO A 118 2.55 -17.56 -11.75
N LEU A 119 2.20 -16.56 -10.94
CA LEU A 119 1.58 -15.32 -11.38
C LEU A 119 2.65 -14.23 -11.55
N PHE A 120 2.68 -13.57 -12.70
CA PHE A 120 3.55 -12.44 -12.99
C PHE A 120 2.74 -11.17 -12.76
N LEU A 121 3.13 -10.39 -11.76
CA LEU A 121 2.52 -9.09 -11.46
C LEU A 121 3.36 -7.98 -12.09
N LEU A 122 2.75 -7.26 -13.01
CA LEU A 122 3.31 -6.07 -13.63
C LEU A 122 2.62 -4.84 -13.04
N GLU A 123 3.41 -3.90 -12.56
CA GLU A 123 2.91 -2.66 -12.00
C GLU A 123 3.62 -1.48 -12.65
N THR A 124 2.86 -0.46 -13.06
CA THR A 124 3.39 0.74 -13.73
C THR A 124 4.64 1.28 -13.01
N THR A 125 5.73 1.44 -13.77
CA THR A 125 7.09 1.89 -13.34
C THR A 125 7.84 1.00 -12.36
N LEU A 126 7.32 -0.17 -11.98
CA LEU A 126 8.03 -1.11 -11.12
C LEU A 126 8.48 -2.33 -11.92
N ARG A 127 9.50 -3.02 -11.39
CA ARG A 127 9.88 -4.34 -11.90
C ARG A 127 8.76 -5.35 -11.73
N THR A 128 8.72 -6.34 -12.60
CA THR A 128 7.83 -7.51 -12.45
C THR A 128 8.10 -8.22 -11.13
N ARG A 129 7.04 -8.59 -10.43
CA ARG A 129 7.09 -9.43 -9.22
C ARG A 129 6.46 -10.78 -9.51
N TYR A 130 7.08 -11.84 -8.98
CA TYR A 130 6.68 -13.22 -9.23
C TYR A 130 5.98 -13.78 -7.98
N TYR A 131 4.72 -14.14 -8.13
CA TYR A 131 3.88 -14.68 -7.06
C TYR A 131 3.73 -16.19 -7.27
N LEU A 132 4.32 -16.96 -6.36
CA LEU A 132 4.33 -18.42 -6.43
C LEU A 132 3.20 -18.98 -5.55
N PRO A 133 2.52 -20.05 -5.98
CA PRO A 133 1.49 -20.67 -5.16
C PRO A 133 2.12 -21.22 -3.86
N PRO A 134 1.37 -21.24 -2.74
CA PRO A 134 1.90 -21.68 -1.45
C PRO A 134 2.41 -23.14 -1.49
N THR A 135 1.88 -23.98 -2.38
CA THR A 135 2.35 -25.36 -2.58
C THR A 135 3.75 -25.48 -3.17
N SER A 136 4.29 -24.40 -3.74
CA SER A 136 5.62 -24.34 -4.36
C SER A 136 6.70 -23.80 -3.41
N VAL A 137 6.34 -23.50 -2.17
CA VAL A 137 7.22 -22.84 -1.18
C VAL A 137 7.74 -23.86 -0.17
N ASN A 138 9.02 -23.76 0.16
CA ASN A 138 9.63 -24.52 1.23
C ASN A 138 9.25 -23.90 2.59
N TRP A 139 8.20 -24.42 3.22
CA TRP A 139 7.70 -23.89 4.49
C TRP A 139 8.62 -24.16 5.69
N GLU A 140 9.55 -25.11 5.60
CA GLU A 140 10.44 -25.47 6.72
C GLU A 140 11.39 -24.33 7.11
N VAL A 141 11.67 -23.42 6.18
CA VAL A 141 12.56 -22.27 6.40
C VAL A 141 11.79 -20.98 6.70
N LEU A 142 10.45 -21.02 6.76
CA LEU A 142 9.60 -19.84 6.97
C LEU A 142 9.07 -19.77 8.40
N SER A 143 9.07 -18.56 8.99
CA SER A 143 8.36 -18.26 10.23
C SER A 143 7.52 -17.00 10.06
N LYS A 144 6.32 -16.96 10.67
CA LYS A 144 5.44 -15.80 10.55
C LYS A 144 6.12 -14.55 11.13
N SER A 145 5.95 -13.43 10.44
CA SER A 145 6.29 -12.11 10.96
C SER A 145 5.03 -11.37 11.40
N ASP A 146 5.15 -10.54 12.43
CA ASP A 146 4.11 -9.62 12.87
C ASP A 146 4.05 -8.36 11.99
N THR A 147 5.01 -8.18 11.08
CA THR A 147 5.05 -7.05 10.15
C THR A 147 3.83 -7.05 9.23
N ILE A 148 3.22 -5.87 9.13
CA ILE A 148 2.13 -5.58 8.22
C ILE A 148 2.46 -4.27 7.51
N THR A 149 2.30 -4.26 6.19
CA THR A 149 2.37 -3.04 5.40
C THR A 149 1.10 -2.89 4.56
N TYR A 150 0.89 -1.70 4.03
CA TYR A 150 -0.27 -1.42 3.19
C TYR A 150 0.20 -0.89 1.84
N CYS A 151 -0.49 -1.32 0.79
CA CYS A 151 -0.35 -0.82 -0.56
C CYS A 151 -1.74 -0.37 -1.04
N PRO A 152 -1.89 0.82 -1.63
CA PRO A 152 -3.20 1.26 -2.12
C PRO A 152 -3.77 0.31 -3.18
N TYR A 153 -2.89 -0.28 -3.98
CA TYR A 153 -3.25 -1.12 -5.12
C TYR A 153 -3.49 -2.58 -4.72
N LYS A 154 -2.77 -3.12 -3.73
CA LYS A 154 -2.83 -4.55 -3.38
C LYS A 154 -3.48 -4.83 -2.03
N GLY A 155 -3.63 -3.82 -1.17
CA GLY A 155 -4.21 -3.96 0.16
C GLY A 155 -3.17 -4.24 1.24
N ARG A 156 -3.55 -5.05 2.23
CA ARG A 156 -2.73 -5.35 3.41
C ARG A 156 -1.78 -6.51 3.13
N ALA A 157 -0.48 -6.23 3.15
CA ALA A 157 0.56 -7.24 3.02
C ALA A 157 0.93 -7.82 4.39
N ASN A 158 1.13 -9.13 4.41
CA ASN A 158 1.64 -9.90 5.53
C ASN A 158 3.00 -10.49 5.16
N TYR A 159 3.81 -10.82 6.16
CA TYR A 159 5.20 -11.20 5.94
C TYR A 159 5.56 -12.53 6.62
N TYR A 160 6.55 -13.20 6.03
CA TYR A 160 7.31 -14.29 6.66
C TYR A 160 8.78 -13.92 6.71
N ASN A 161 9.43 -14.29 7.81
CA ASN A 161 10.88 -14.35 7.91
C ASN A 161 11.39 -15.64 7.26
N VAL A 162 12.65 -15.65 6.84
CA VAL A 162 13.32 -16.82 6.27
C VAL A 162 14.56 -17.14 7.08
N THR A 163 14.71 -18.38 7.53
CA THR A 163 15.91 -18.85 8.24
C THR A 163 16.63 -19.88 7.40
N VAL A 164 17.84 -19.55 6.93
CA VAL A 164 18.71 -20.45 6.19
C VAL A 164 20.09 -20.46 6.83
N LYS A 165 20.69 -21.66 6.95
CA LYS A 165 22.05 -21.84 7.50
C LYS A 165 22.26 -21.14 8.86
N GLY A 166 21.24 -21.13 9.71
CA GLY A 166 21.29 -20.51 11.03
C GLY A 166 21.17 -18.97 11.05
N LYS A 167 20.95 -18.33 9.90
CA LYS A 167 20.72 -16.89 9.79
C LYS A 167 19.27 -16.58 9.44
N GLU A 168 18.65 -15.72 10.23
CA GLU A 168 17.30 -15.19 9.96
C GLU A 168 17.37 -13.94 9.08
N TYR A 169 16.47 -13.90 8.10
CA TYR A 169 16.20 -12.78 7.20
C TYR A 169 14.78 -12.31 7.44
N LYS A 170 14.65 -11.15 8.08
CA LYS A 170 13.34 -10.61 8.44
C LYS A 170 12.56 -10.11 7.23
N ASP A 171 11.25 -10.38 7.25
CA ASP A 171 10.28 -9.88 6.27
C ASP A 171 10.71 -10.12 4.82
N LEU A 172 11.30 -11.28 4.54
CA LEU A 172 11.87 -11.58 3.23
C LEU A 172 10.80 -11.98 2.21
N VAL A 173 9.72 -12.59 2.68
CA VAL A 173 8.58 -13.03 1.88
C VAL A 173 7.38 -12.19 2.27
N TRP A 174 6.65 -11.66 1.28
CA TRP A 174 5.34 -11.05 1.53
C TRP A 174 4.24 -11.79 0.77
N TYR A 175 3.02 -11.65 1.28
CA TYR A 175 1.81 -12.16 0.66
C TYR A 175 0.63 -11.29 1.04
N TYR A 176 -0.49 -11.49 0.34
CA TYR A 176 -1.74 -10.79 0.62
C TYR A 176 -2.79 -11.82 1.02
N GLN A 177 -3.20 -11.81 2.29
CA GLN A 177 -4.28 -12.68 2.76
C GLN A 177 -5.64 -12.18 2.24
N TYR A 178 -5.83 -10.86 2.21
CA TYR A 178 -7.05 -10.20 1.75
C TYR A 178 -6.67 -9.04 0.81
N PRO A 179 -6.25 -9.35 -0.44
CA PRO A 179 -5.92 -8.30 -1.39
C PRO A 179 -7.16 -7.49 -1.79
N THR A 180 -6.92 -6.33 -2.39
CA THR A 180 -7.96 -5.56 -3.10
C THR A 180 -8.56 -6.38 -4.24
N ALA A 181 -9.73 -5.96 -4.72
CA ALA A 181 -10.39 -6.60 -5.86
C ALA A 181 -9.50 -6.64 -7.12
N GLU A 182 -8.76 -5.57 -7.42
CA GLU A 182 -7.85 -5.53 -8.59
C GLU A 182 -6.70 -6.54 -8.48
N SER A 183 -6.33 -6.92 -7.24
CA SER A 183 -5.23 -7.84 -6.95
C SER A 183 -5.73 -9.18 -6.41
N ALA A 184 -7.01 -9.53 -6.60
CA ALA A 184 -7.61 -10.74 -6.04
C ALA A 184 -6.89 -12.03 -6.47
N ALA A 185 -6.33 -12.06 -7.68
CA ALA A 185 -5.65 -13.23 -8.23
C ALA A 185 -4.43 -13.68 -7.42
N ILE A 186 -3.72 -12.77 -6.73
CA ILE A 186 -2.52 -13.10 -5.93
C ILE A 186 -2.85 -13.47 -4.48
N VAL A 187 -4.11 -13.68 -4.13
CA VAL A 187 -4.51 -14.08 -2.78
C VAL A 187 -3.72 -15.31 -2.32
N GLY A 188 -3.08 -15.20 -1.15
CA GLY A 188 -2.29 -16.28 -0.55
C GLY A 188 -1.05 -16.73 -1.34
N HIS A 189 -0.70 -16.10 -2.45
CA HIS A 189 0.54 -16.38 -3.19
C HIS A 189 1.73 -15.68 -2.52
N MET A 190 2.89 -16.33 -2.56
CA MET A 190 4.12 -15.86 -1.92
C MET A 190 5.01 -15.13 -2.91
N CYS A 191 5.51 -13.96 -2.52
CA CYS A 191 6.47 -13.20 -3.31
C CYS A 191 7.71 -12.88 -2.49
N PHE A 192 8.86 -12.83 -3.16
CA PHE A 192 10.17 -12.65 -2.55
C PHE A 192 10.81 -11.37 -3.09
N TYR A 193 11.59 -10.69 -2.24
CA TYR A 193 12.28 -9.47 -2.66
C TYR A 193 13.41 -9.83 -3.60
N ASN A 194 13.19 -9.72 -4.92
CA ASN A 194 14.19 -9.98 -5.95
C ASN A 194 15.57 -9.35 -5.62
N GLU A 195 15.61 -8.18 -5.00
CA GLU A 195 16.83 -7.46 -4.60
C GLU A 195 17.58 -8.12 -3.41
N LYS A 196 16.98 -9.12 -2.77
CA LYS A 196 17.49 -9.84 -1.59
C LYS A 196 17.66 -11.35 -1.81
N VAL A 197 17.11 -11.91 -2.90
CA VAL A 197 17.20 -13.34 -3.24
C VAL A 197 17.69 -13.51 -4.67
N ASP A 198 18.11 -14.72 -5.02
CA ASP A 198 18.36 -15.06 -6.42
C ASP A 198 17.10 -15.65 -7.04
N ILE A 199 16.73 -15.15 -8.23
CA ILE A 199 15.56 -15.61 -8.97
C ILE A 199 16.01 -16.06 -10.35
N TRP A 200 15.54 -17.22 -10.78
CA TRP A 200 15.73 -17.74 -12.13
C TRP A 200 14.39 -17.89 -12.82
N ILE A 201 14.32 -17.46 -14.08
CA ILE A 201 13.18 -17.67 -14.96
C ILE A 201 13.64 -18.55 -16.14
N ASP A 202 13.08 -19.75 -16.26
CA ASP A 202 13.47 -20.75 -17.25
C ASP A 202 14.99 -21.02 -17.27
N GLY A 203 15.60 -21.06 -16.09
CA GLY A 203 17.04 -21.30 -15.91
C GLY A 203 17.94 -20.07 -16.11
N VAL A 204 17.39 -18.93 -16.54
CA VAL A 204 18.13 -17.67 -16.65
C VAL A 204 17.98 -16.85 -15.37
N GLN A 205 19.10 -16.48 -14.74
CA GLN A 205 19.08 -15.69 -13.51
C GLN A 205 18.74 -14.22 -13.80
N GLU A 206 17.85 -13.65 -13.00
CA GLU A 206 17.50 -12.23 -13.02
C GLU A 206 18.54 -11.40 -12.25
N GLU A 207 18.73 -10.15 -12.68
CA GLU A 207 19.49 -9.18 -11.89
C GLU A 207 18.73 -8.80 -10.59
N ARG A 208 19.50 -8.63 -9.51
CA ARG A 208 18.97 -8.21 -8.21
C ARG A 208 18.56 -6.75 -8.22
#